data_AF-A0A9P5WNQ0-F1
#
_entry.id   AF-A0A9P5WNQ0-F1
#
_cell.length_a   1.000
_cell.length_b   1.000
_cell.length_c   1.000
_cell.angle_alpha   90.00
_cell.angle_beta   90.00
_cell.angle_gamma   90.00
#
_symmetry.space_group_name_H-M   'P 1'
#
loop_
_entity.id
_entity.type
_entity.pdbx_description
1 polymer ?
#
loop_
_entity_poly.entity_id
_entity_poly.type
_entity_poly.pdbx_seq_one_letter_code
_entity_poly.pdbx_strand_id
1 'polypeptide(L)'
;MDSIATLQQLDQECNTWANQHAHSCNLLASLVNITRQREQTLIQWQQQQLSPSQNIGMSSSNSKGKSLLSPSTLQLLIHKQTLEIESVINQLYDTIQVFKKVLQAMAALERQVEAAIQRMDTSKLLNTVNFSAAPASSTSSLSEQNLIPADTAAGRPSNSPSIQPSTATLMDTAEISPLDVLDWVSRIRAMYAHELNVKQTQIHPSMTSLDRSWGLQKRIDFALEQEIIERIKTYRRVRELASRV
;
A
#
# COMPACT_ATOMS: atom_id res chain seq x y z
N MET A 1 11.10 8.77 -19.22
CA MET A 1 9.95 8.69 -18.28
C MET A 1 10.45 9.17 -16.92
N ASP A 2 9.68 9.95 -16.17
CA ASP A 2 10.07 10.33 -14.80
C ASP A 2 9.66 9.24 -13.81
N SER A 3 10.50 8.21 -13.71
CA SER A 3 10.35 7.07 -12.81
C SER A 3 10.08 7.50 -11.36
N ILE A 4 10.66 8.62 -10.94
CA ILE A 4 10.59 9.08 -9.55
C ILE A 4 9.27 9.75 -9.24
N ALA A 5 8.74 10.54 -10.17
CA ALA A 5 7.39 11.09 -10.05
C ALA A 5 6.33 9.97 -9.89
N THR A 6 6.46 8.89 -10.66
CA THR A 6 5.59 7.71 -10.53
C THR A 6 5.71 7.05 -9.15
N LEU A 7 6.93 6.84 -8.66
CA LEU A 7 7.13 6.22 -7.35
C LEU A 7 6.66 7.11 -6.19
N GLN A 8 6.74 8.44 -6.33
CA GLN A 8 6.15 9.38 -5.37
C GLN A 8 4.62 9.31 -5.34
N GLN A 9 3.98 9.15 -6.51
CA GLN A 9 2.54 8.93 -6.59
C GLN A 9 2.14 7.60 -5.94
N LEU A 10 2.90 6.53 -6.17
CA LEU A 10 2.67 5.25 -5.51
C LEU A 10 2.75 5.37 -3.98
N ASP A 11 3.80 6.02 -3.46
CA ASP A 11 3.97 6.30 -2.02
C ASP A 11 2.79 7.10 -1.45
N GLN A 12 2.30 8.11 -2.18
CA GLN A 12 1.12 8.88 -1.78
C GLN A 12 -0.14 7.99 -1.66
N GLU A 13 -0.34 7.07 -2.60
CA GLU A 13 -1.47 6.12 -2.55
C GLU A 13 -1.32 5.14 -1.37
N CYS A 14 -0.11 4.65 -1.09
CA CYS A 14 0.17 3.82 0.09
C CYS A 14 -0.14 4.55 1.40
N ASN A 15 0.27 5.81 1.52
CA ASN A 15 -0.03 6.65 2.69
C ASN A 15 -1.53 6.92 2.85
N THR A 16 -2.23 7.18 1.74
CA THR A 16 -3.69 7.36 1.74
C THR A 16 -4.41 6.12 2.27
N TRP A 17 -3.98 4.94 1.83
CA TRP A 17 -4.48 3.69 2.35
C TRP A 17 -4.16 3.49 3.83
N ALA A 18 -2.94 3.77 4.28
CA ALA A 18 -2.55 3.62 5.68
C ALA A 18 -3.42 4.51 6.60
N ASN A 19 -3.67 5.76 6.19
CA ASN A 19 -4.56 6.69 6.90
C ASN A 19 -5.99 6.15 6.96
N GLN A 20 -6.51 5.65 5.83
CA GLN A 20 -7.85 5.09 5.78
C GLN A 20 -7.97 3.80 6.61
N HIS A 21 -6.91 2.99 6.66
CA HIS A 21 -6.83 1.81 7.50
C HIS A 21 -6.88 2.17 8.98
N ALA A 22 -6.10 3.15 9.43
CA ALA A 22 -6.17 3.65 10.81
C ALA A 22 -7.57 4.17 11.17
N HIS A 23 -8.19 4.95 10.27
CA HIS A 23 -9.55 5.42 10.44
C HIS A 23 -10.56 4.25 10.57
N SER A 24 -10.47 3.25 9.70
CA SER A 24 -11.33 2.07 9.76
C SER A 24 -11.16 1.29 11.06
N CYS A 25 -9.95 1.19 11.61
CA CYS A 25 -9.71 0.54 12.90
C CYS A 25 -10.41 1.29 14.04
N ASN A 26 -10.41 2.63 14.01
CA ASN A 26 -11.13 3.43 15.00
C ASN A 26 -12.65 3.26 14.90
N LEU A 27 -13.19 3.20 13.68
CA LEU A 27 -14.61 2.91 13.46
C LEU A 27 -14.99 1.53 14.02
N LEU A 28 -14.18 0.51 13.78
CA LEU A 28 -14.41 -0.85 14.31
C LEU A 28 -14.33 -0.89 15.83
N ALA A 29 -13.37 -0.21 16.43
CA ALA A 29 -13.29 -0.09 17.89
C ALA A 29 -14.54 0.57 18.48
N SER A 30 -15.04 1.63 17.82
CA SER A 30 -16.31 2.29 18.18
C SER A 30 -17.49 1.32 18.07
N LEU A 31 -17.59 0.60 16.95
CA LEU A 31 -18.66 -0.37 16.69
C LEU A 31 -18.71 -1.47 17.76
N VAL A 32 -17.55 -2.04 18.12
CA VAL A 32 -17.43 -3.05 19.19
C VAL A 32 -17.88 -2.48 20.53
N ASN A 33 -17.45 -1.25 20.85
CA ASN A 33 -17.83 -0.59 22.10
C ASN A 33 -19.34 -0.33 22.18
N ILE A 34 -19.95 0.24 21.14
CA ILE A 34 -21.39 0.54 21.10
C ILE A 34 -22.20 -0.76 21.14
N THR A 35 -21.77 -1.80 20.43
CA THR A 35 -22.45 -3.11 20.44
C THR A 35 -22.44 -3.72 21.83
N ARG A 36 -21.28 -3.68 22.53
CA ARG A 36 -21.17 -4.16 23.91
C ARG A 36 -22.04 -3.36 24.87
N GLN A 37 -22.07 -2.03 24.74
CA GLN A 37 -22.94 -1.18 25.56
C GLN A 37 -24.41 -1.49 25.31
N ARG A 38 -24.81 -1.68 24.05
CA ARG A 38 -26.18 -2.05 23.68
C ARG A 38 -26.60 -3.39 24.27
N GLU A 39 -25.72 -4.38 24.24
CA GLU A 39 -25.96 -5.68 24.87
C GLU A 39 -26.18 -5.53 26.39
N GLN A 40 -25.36 -4.73 27.06
CA GLN A 40 -25.55 -4.42 28.49
C GLN A 40 -26.87 -3.70 28.76
N THR A 41 -27.25 -2.71 27.93
CA THR A 41 -28.54 -2.01 28.04
C THR A 41 -29.71 -2.97 27.85
N LEU A 42 -29.60 -3.91 26.90
CA LEU A 42 -30.63 -4.93 26.64
C LEU A 42 -30.80 -5.87 27.83
N ILE A 43 -29.70 -6.35 28.43
CA ILE A 43 -29.73 -7.19 29.63
C ILE A 43 -30.39 -6.45 30.79
N GLN A 44 -30.02 -5.18 31.02
CA GLN A 44 -30.64 -4.34 32.06
C GLN A 44 -32.14 -4.14 31.83
N TRP A 45 -32.54 -3.87 30.59
CA TRP A 45 -33.94 -3.70 30.22
C TRP A 45 -34.75 -4.99 30.42
N GLN A 46 -34.23 -6.14 30.00
CA GLN A 46 -34.87 -7.44 30.21
C GLN A 46 -35.03 -7.78 31.70
N GLN A 47 -34.00 -7.54 32.53
CA GLN A 47 -34.07 -7.78 33.98
C GLN A 47 -35.16 -6.93 34.66
N GLN A 48 -35.40 -5.70 34.20
CA GLN A 48 -36.47 -4.85 34.72
C GLN A 48 -37.87 -5.34 34.32
N GLN A 49 -38.02 -5.85 33.10
CA GLN A 49 -39.31 -6.41 32.63
C GLN A 49 -39.70 -7.69 33.38
N LEU A 50 -38.71 -8.50 33.78
CA LEU A 50 -38.90 -9.74 34.55
C LEU A 50 -39.10 -9.52 36.06
N SER A 51 -39.00 -8.27 36.53
CA SER A 51 -39.21 -7.90 37.95
C SER A 51 -40.51 -7.09 38.17
N PRO A 52 -41.69 -7.55 37.73
CA PRO A 52 -42.93 -6.84 38.03
C PRO A 52 -43.29 -7.09 39.50
N SER A 53 -43.07 -6.09 40.36
CA SER A 53 -43.71 -5.94 41.67
C SER A 53 -43.99 -7.22 42.47
N GLN A 54 -42.96 -7.79 43.11
CA GLN A 54 -43.17 -8.40 44.42
C GLN A 54 -42.63 -7.43 45.47
N ASN A 55 -43.51 -6.58 46.02
CA ASN A 55 -43.62 -6.25 47.45
C ASN A 55 -44.43 -4.97 47.68
N ILE A 56 -45.74 -5.14 47.78
CA ILE A 56 -46.52 -4.44 48.80
C ILE A 56 -46.27 -5.25 50.08
N GLY A 57 -45.29 -4.86 50.89
CA GLY A 57 -44.91 -5.64 52.07
C GLY A 57 -43.71 -5.07 52.79
N MET A 58 -44.02 -4.22 53.76
CA MET A 58 -43.22 -3.59 54.81
C MET A 58 -41.76 -4.05 55.02
N SER A 59 -40.89 -3.04 55.15
CA SER A 59 -39.73 -2.97 56.05
C SER A 59 -38.55 -3.92 55.82
N SER A 60 -37.49 -3.42 55.19
CA SER A 60 -36.13 -3.51 55.74
C SER A 60 -35.17 -2.64 54.92
N SER A 61 -34.48 -1.74 55.60
CA SER A 61 -33.37 -0.95 55.10
C SER A 61 -32.22 -1.85 54.68
N ASN A 62 -32.06 -2.10 53.38
CA ASN A 62 -30.75 -2.37 52.82
C ASN A 62 -30.70 -1.95 51.35
N SER A 63 -29.92 -0.89 51.10
CA SER A 63 -29.58 -0.36 49.80
C SER A 63 -28.90 -1.44 48.93
N LYS A 64 -29.55 -1.86 47.85
CA LYS A 64 -28.89 -2.37 46.62
C LYS A 64 -29.97 -2.61 45.56
N GLY A 65 -29.90 -1.86 44.47
CA GLY A 65 -30.74 -2.11 43.28
C GLY A 65 -31.75 -1.03 42.93
N LYS A 66 -31.50 0.26 43.18
CA LYS A 66 -32.23 1.31 42.46
C LYS A 66 -31.75 1.28 41.02
N SER A 67 -32.57 0.76 40.12
CA SER A 67 -32.38 1.02 38.70
C SER A 67 -32.37 2.54 38.50
N LEU A 68 -31.28 3.07 37.96
CA LEU A 68 -31.10 4.51 37.75
C LEU A 68 -31.92 5.03 36.57
N LEU A 69 -32.39 4.15 35.68
CA LEU A 69 -33.10 4.49 34.45
C LEU A 69 -34.44 3.75 34.36
N SER A 70 -35.46 4.41 33.83
CA SER A 70 -36.77 3.79 33.58
C SER A 70 -36.71 2.87 32.36
N PRO A 71 -37.63 1.89 32.23
CA PRO A 71 -37.70 1.00 31.08
C PRO A 71 -37.85 1.75 29.74
N SER A 72 -38.58 2.87 29.72
CA SER A 72 -38.75 3.70 28.52
C SER A 72 -37.45 4.42 28.14
N THR A 73 -36.68 4.93 29.11
CA THR A 73 -35.37 5.53 28.86
C THR A 73 -34.38 4.50 28.31
N LEU A 74 -34.39 3.27 28.84
CA LEU A 74 -33.56 2.18 28.32
C LEU A 74 -33.93 1.79 26.89
N GLN A 75 -35.22 1.73 26.56
CA GLN A 75 -35.68 1.45 25.19
C GLN A 75 -35.22 2.54 24.21
N LEU A 76 -35.33 3.81 24.59
CA LEU A 76 -34.82 4.93 23.79
C LEU A 76 -33.30 4.85 23.59
N LEU A 77 -32.56 4.48 24.65
CA LEU A 77 -31.11 4.31 24.58
C LEU A 77 -30.72 3.18 23.62
N ILE A 78 -31.40 2.03 23.67
CA ILE A 78 -31.19 0.91 22.73
C ILE A 78 -31.44 1.38 21.29
N HIS A 79 -32.51 2.14 21.06
CA HIS A 79 -32.82 2.68 19.73
C HIS A 79 -31.70 3.62 19.24
N LYS A 80 -31.26 4.59 20.06
CA LYS A 80 -30.15 5.49 19.72
C LYS A 80 -28.85 4.73 19.45
N GLN A 81 -28.51 3.73 20.27
CA GLN A 81 -27.34 2.88 20.05
C GLN A 81 -27.44 2.10 18.73
N THR A 82 -28.64 1.67 18.35
CA THR A 82 -28.88 1.00 17.05
C THR A 82 -28.63 1.93 15.88
N LEU A 83 -29.14 3.17 15.94
CA LEU A 83 -28.87 4.19 14.91
C LEU A 83 -27.37 4.54 14.80
N GLU A 84 -26.66 4.59 15.93
CA GLU A 84 -25.22 4.85 15.92
C GLU A 84 -24.44 3.67 15.29
N ILE A 85 -24.84 2.43 15.57
CA ILE A 85 -24.28 1.24 14.90
C ILE A 85 -24.47 1.33 13.38
N GLU A 86 -25.67 1.67 12.93
CA GLU A 86 -25.97 1.85 11.50
C GLU A 86 -25.11 2.96 10.87
N SER A 87 -24.95 4.09 11.57
CA SER A 87 -24.07 5.19 11.15
C SER A 87 -22.62 4.74 10.98
N VAL A 88 -22.06 4.01 11.96
CA VAL A 88 -20.68 3.50 11.90
C VAL A 88 -20.51 2.47 10.78
N ILE A 89 -21.50 1.60 10.54
CA ILE A 89 -21.50 0.64 9.43
C ILE A 89 -21.47 1.38 8.08
N ASN A 90 -22.28 2.44 7.92
CA ASN A 90 -22.27 3.24 6.71
C ASN A 90 -20.89 3.89 6.47
N GLN A 91 -20.27 4.45 7.52
CA GLN A 91 -18.91 5.01 7.44
C GLN A 91 -17.85 3.95 7.08
N LEU A 92 -18.01 2.71 7.52
CA LEU A 92 -17.14 1.59 7.11
C LEU A 92 -17.33 1.25 5.63
N TYR A 93 -18.57 1.27 5.11
CA TYR A 93 -18.81 1.10 3.68
C TYR A 93 -18.19 2.23 2.85
N ASP A 94 -18.28 3.47 3.30
CA ASP A 94 -17.63 4.61 2.64
C ASP A 94 -16.10 4.44 2.62
N THR A 95 -15.54 3.98 3.74
CA THR A 95 -14.11 3.63 3.87
C THR A 95 -13.69 2.59 2.83
N ILE A 96 -14.50 1.55 2.60
CA ILE A 96 -14.26 0.56 1.54
C ILE A 96 -14.23 1.21 0.15
N GLN A 97 -15.11 2.18 -0.11
CA GLN A 97 -15.08 2.88 -1.40
C GLN A 97 -13.81 3.70 -1.59
N VAL A 98 -13.26 4.29 -0.52
CA VAL A 98 -11.96 4.98 -0.57
C VAL A 98 -10.84 4.00 -0.92
N PHE A 99 -10.76 2.83 -0.28
CA PHE A 99 -9.77 1.82 -0.63
C PHE A 99 -9.86 1.37 -2.10
N LYS A 100 -11.07 1.23 -2.65
CA LYS A 100 -11.27 0.93 -4.08
C LYS A 100 -10.71 2.03 -4.98
N LYS A 101 -10.92 3.30 -4.62
CA LYS A 101 -10.38 4.44 -5.39
C LYS A 101 -8.86 4.45 -5.38
N VAL A 102 -8.22 4.17 -4.24
CA VAL A 102 -6.76 4.04 -4.14
C VAL A 102 -6.25 2.95 -5.09
N LEU A 103 -6.89 1.77 -5.13
CA LEU A 103 -6.51 0.71 -6.06
C LEU A 103 -6.71 1.07 -7.53
N GLN A 104 -7.77 1.81 -7.85
CA GLN A 104 -7.99 2.32 -9.21
C GLN A 104 -6.91 3.32 -9.62
N ALA A 105 -6.45 4.17 -8.69
CA ALA A 105 -5.34 5.08 -8.92
C ALA A 105 -4.03 4.32 -9.16
N MET A 106 -3.71 3.33 -8.32
CA MET A 106 -2.55 2.44 -8.54
C MET A 106 -2.61 1.70 -9.88
N ALA A 107 -3.79 1.22 -10.30
CA ALA A 107 -3.98 0.58 -11.61
C ALA A 107 -3.86 1.55 -12.79
N ALA A 108 -4.22 2.83 -12.60
CA ALA A 108 -3.98 3.86 -13.59
C ALA A 108 -2.48 4.18 -13.71
N LEU A 109 -1.77 4.23 -12.58
CA LEU A 109 -0.33 4.40 -12.52
C LEU A 109 0.40 3.27 -13.26
N GLU A 110 0.04 2.00 -12.99
CA GLU A 110 0.60 0.84 -13.69
C GLU A 110 0.47 0.96 -15.22
N ARG A 111 -0.74 1.26 -15.71
CA ARG A 111 -0.99 1.45 -17.15
C ARG A 111 -0.20 2.63 -17.73
N GLN A 112 -0.02 3.70 -16.97
CA GLN A 112 0.78 4.85 -17.40
C GLN A 112 2.26 4.47 -17.58
N VAL A 113 2.81 3.69 -16.65
CA VAL A 113 4.19 3.18 -16.72
C VAL A 113 4.35 2.25 -17.92
N GLU A 114 3.45 1.29 -18.07
CA GLU A 114 3.47 0.33 -19.18
C GLU A 114 3.42 1.05 -20.54
N ALA A 115 2.50 2.00 -20.70
CA ALA A 115 2.39 2.79 -21.93
C ALA A 115 3.64 3.64 -22.20
N ALA A 116 4.34 4.11 -21.16
CA ALA A 116 5.59 4.85 -21.30
C ALA A 116 6.73 3.93 -21.77
N ILE A 117 6.81 2.71 -21.25
CA ILE A 117 7.80 1.70 -21.66
C ILE A 117 7.59 1.31 -23.14
N GLN A 118 6.35 1.00 -23.54
CA GLN A 118 6.02 0.67 -24.93
C GLN A 118 6.40 1.80 -25.90
N ARG A 119 6.21 3.07 -25.50
CA ARG A 119 6.65 4.25 -26.28
C ARG A 119 8.17 4.33 -26.41
N MET A 120 8.91 3.94 -25.37
CA MET A 120 10.38 3.91 -25.43
C MET A 120 10.88 2.81 -26.37
N ASP A 121 10.33 1.60 -26.31
CA ASP A 121 10.77 0.50 -27.17
C ASP A 121 10.45 0.75 -28.65
N THR A 122 9.25 1.28 -28.94
CA THR A 122 8.90 1.68 -30.31
C THR A 122 9.80 2.80 -30.84
N SER A 123 10.20 3.76 -30.01
CA SER A 123 11.15 4.82 -30.41
C SER A 123 12.55 4.27 -30.75
N LYS A 124 13.03 3.26 -30.00
CA LYS A 124 14.30 2.60 -30.29
C LYS A 124 14.25 1.84 -31.62
N LEU A 125 13.14 1.17 -31.90
CA LEU A 125 12.93 0.47 -33.17
C LEU A 125 12.91 1.43 -34.37
N LEU A 126 12.21 2.55 -34.26
CA LEU A 126 12.14 3.55 -35.34
C LEU A 126 13.50 4.20 -35.65
N ASN A 127 14.33 4.45 -34.63
CA ASN A 127 15.68 4.97 -34.83
C ASN A 127 16.60 3.99 -35.56
N THR A 128 16.45 2.68 -35.34
CA THR A 128 17.21 1.64 -36.05
C THR A 128 16.82 1.53 -37.52
N VAL A 129 15.54 1.73 -37.85
CA VAL A 129 15.05 1.66 -39.24
C VAL A 129 15.52 2.86 -40.07
N ASN A 130 15.72 4.03 -39.46
CA ASN A 130 16.13 5.24 -40.17
C ASN A 130 17.63 5.29 -40.55
N PHE A 131 18.47 4.38 -40.03
CA PHE A 131 19.90 4.29 -40.40
C PHE A 131 20.21 3.24 -41.47
N SER A 132 19.24 2.44 -41.91
CA SER A 132 19.44 1.37 -42.89
C SER A 132 19.11 1.76 -44.34
N ALA A 133 19.26 3.05 -44.68
CA ALA A 133 19.16 3.58 -46.04
C ALA A 133 20.47 4.28 -46.44
N ALA A 134 21.59 3.57 -46.41
CA ALA A 134 22.81 3.94 -47.11
C ALA A 134 23.05 2.91 -48.23
N PRO A 135 23.34 3.34 -49.47
CA PRO A 135 23.48 2.43 -50.61
C PRO A 135 24.76 1.60 -50.46
N ALA A 136 24.58 0.28 -50.40
CA ALA A 136 25.66 -0.69 -50.49
C ALA A 136 26.34 -0.58 -51.85
N SER A 137 27.57 -0.07 -51.86
CA SER A 137 28.52 -0.31 -52.94
C SER A 137 29.38 -1.51 -52.55
N SER A 138 29.29 -2.54 -53.38
CA SER A 138 30.02 -3.80 -53.34
C SER A 138 31.54 -3.60 -53.34
N THR A 139 32.30 -4.44 -52.63
CA THR A 139 33.36 -5.28 -53.23
C THR A 139 34.05 -6.20 -52.21
N SER A 140 34.39 -7.37 -52.72
CA SER A 140 34.92 -8.61 -52.16
C SER A 140 36.42 -8.61 -51.82
N SER A 141 36.87 -9.49 -50.91
CA SER A 141 37.89 -10.55 -51.18
C SER A 141 38.33 -11.32 -49.92
N LEU A 142 38.58 -12.62 -50.12
CA LEU A 142 39.18 -13.58 -49.19
C LEU A 142 40.69 -13.35 -48.99
N SER A 143 41.24 -13.73 -47.84
CA SER A 143 42.51 -14.50 -47.77
C SER A 143 42.72 -15.18 -46.41
N GLU A 144 43.47 -16.27 -46.49
CA GLU A 144 43.75 -17.35 -45.55
C GLU A 144 44.93 -17.12 -44.58
N GLN A 145 44.92 -17.92 -43.49
CA GLN A 145 46.04 -18.55 -42.76
C GLN A 145 47.16 -17.69 -42.11
N ASN A 146 47.36 -17.86 -40.78
CA ASN A 146 48.54 -18.59 -40.26
C ASN A 146 48.51 -18.85 -38.73
N LEU A 147 49.16 -19.95 -38.32
CA LEU A 147 49.28 -20.50 -36.95
C LEU A 147 50.69 -20.28 -36.34
N ILE A 148 50.74 -19.89 -35.03
CA ILE A 148 51.64 -20.34 -33.91
C ILE A 148 53.18 -20.00 -34.00
N PRO A 149 54.05 -19.97 -32.93
CA PRO A 149 53.94 -20.03 -31.44
C PRO A 149 54.66 -18.91 -30.63
N ALA A 150 54.55 -19.04 -29.29
CA ALA A 150 55.23 -18.40 -28.15
C ALA A 150 56.77 -18.22 -28.23
N ASP A 151 57.33 -17.20 -27.54
CA ASP A 151 58.10 -17.38 -26.28
C ASP A 151 58.60 -16.06 -25.63
N THR A 152 58.66 -16.09 -24.29
CA THR A 152 59.58 -15.42 -23.32
C THR A 152 59.74 -13.89 -23.12
N ALA A 153 59.71 -13.53 -21.82
CA ALA A 153 60.59 -12.61 -21.07
C ALA A 153 60.25 -11.11 -20.85
N ALA A 154 59.94 -10.83 -19.57
CA ALA A 154 60.48 -9.78 -18.70
C ALA A 154 60.37 -8.28 -19.12
N GLY A 155 59.52 -7.55 -18.39
CA GLY A 155 59.57 -6.09 -18.31
C GLY A 155 58.44 -5.50 -17.47
N ARG A 156 58.64 -5.35 -16.15
CA ARG A 156 57.67 -4.72 -15.24
C ARG A 156 58.23 -3.37 -14.75
N PRO A 157 57.84 -2.23 -15.33
CA PRO A 157 57.93 -0.96 -14.63
C PRO A 157 56.62 -0.68 -13.87
N SER A 158 56.82 -0.19 -12.65
CA SER A 158 55.80 0.24 -11.70
C SER A 158 54.96 1.40 -12.28
N ASN A 159 53.71 1.13 -12.63
CA ASN A 159 52.68 2.15 -12.83
C ASN A 159 51.68 2.05 -11.68
N SER A 160 51.77 2.97 -10.73
CA SER A 160 50.70 3.26 -9.78
C SER A 160 49.55 3.91 -10.54
N PRO A 161 48.35 3.32 -10.60
CA PRO A 161 47.19 4.04 -11.10
C PRO A 161 46.77 5.05 -10.03
N SER A 162 46.91 6.34 -10.36
CA SER A 162 46.18 7.40 -9.68
C SER A 162 44.69 7.15 -9.88
N ILE A 163 44.00 6.70 -8.83
CA ILE A 163 42.55 6.50 -8.83
C ILE A 163 41.93 7.89 -8.72
N GLN A 164 41.61 8.50 -9.86
CA GLN A 164 40.59 9.55 -9.89
C GLN A 164 39.24 8.87 -9.61
N PRO A 165 38.47 9.33 -8.60
CA PRO A 165 37.12 8.82 -8.38
C PRO A 165 36.22 9.31 -9.51
N SER A 166 35.95 8.43 -10.47
CA SER A 166 34.98 8.66 -11.54
C SER A 166 33.60 8.89 -10.91
N THR A 167 33.08 10.12 -10.98
CA THR A 167 31.71 10.46 -10.57
C THR A 167 30.65 9.75 -11.43
N ALA A 168 31.05 9.21 -12.58
CA ALA A 168 30.20 8.44 -13.50
C ALA A 168 29.59 7.16 -12.87
N THR A 169 30.31 6.48 -11.97
CA THR A 169 29.81 5.23 -11.36
C THR A 169 28.70 5.44 -10.33
N LEU A 170 28.53 6.65 -9.80
CA LEU A 170 27.59 6.94 -8.72
C LEU A 170 26.18 7.27 -9.25
N MET A 171 26.06 7.79 -10.47
CA MET A 171 24.75 8.00 -11.11
C MET A 171 24.18 6.70 -11.69
N ASP A 172 25.02 5.83 -12.27
CA ASP A 172 24.60 4.52 -12.78
C ASP A 172 24.07 3.59 -11.68
N THR A 173 24.54 3.74 -10.43
CA THR A 173 24.02 2.95 -9.30
C THR A 173 22.68 3.47 -8.76
N ALA A 174 22.28 4.69 -9.10
CA ALA A 174 21.06 5.33 -8.62
C ALA A 174 19.94 5.38 -9.67
N GLU A 175 20.21 4.96 -10.90
CA GLU A 175 19.19 4.92 -11.95
C GLU A 175 18.17 3.82 -11.66
N ILE A 176 16.90 4.21 -11.59
CA ILE A 176 15.79 3.27 -11.39
C ILE A 176 15.25 2.89 -12.76
N SER A 177 15.40 1.62 -13.13
CA SER A 177 14.89 1.10 -14.40
C SER A 177 13.37 1.27 -14.46
N PRO A 178 12.81 1.74 -15.58
CA PRO A 178 11.36 1.79 -15.78
C PRO A 178 10.67 0.42 -15.59
N LEU A 179 11.38 -0.67 -15.88
CA LEU A 179 10.88 -2.03 -15.66
C LEU A 179 10.76 -2.36 -14.16
N ASP A 180 11.71 -1.91 -13.35
CA ASP A 180 11.65 -2.07 -11.89
C ASP A 180 10.47 -1.29 -11.31
N VAL A 181 10.24 -0.06 -11.81
CA VAL A 181 9.07 0.75 -11.42
C VAL A 181 7.77 0.03 -11.75
N LEU A 182 7.66 -0.57 -12.93
CA LEU A 182 6.48 -1.34 -13.32
C LEU A 182 6.26 -2.52 -12.37
N ASP A 183 7.30 -3.33 -12.11
CA ASP A 183 7.23 -4.46 -11.19
C ASP A 183 6.78 -4.02 -9.78
N TRP A 184 7.38 -2.97 -9.25
CA TRP A 184 7.03 -2.43 -7.93
C TRP A 184 5.58 -1.96 -7.86
N VAL A 185 5.12 -1.17 -8.85
CA VAL A 185 3.72 -0.70 -8.90
C VAL A 185 2.75 -1.88 -9.00
N SER A 186 3.03 -2.85 -9.88
CA SER A 186 2.18 -4.04 -10.06
C SER A 186 2.10 -4.88 -8.78
N ARG A 187 3.22 -5.12 -8.11
CA ARG A 187 3.29 -5.91 -6.87
C ARG A 187 2.56 -5.21 -5.71
N ILE A 188 2.81 -3.92 -5.50
CA ILE A 188 2.13 -3.13 -4.46
C ILE A 188 0.62 -3.14 -4.68
N ARG A 189 0.16 -2.86 -5.91
CA ARG A 189 -1.27 -2.91 -6.24
C ARG A 189 -1.86 -4.29 -5.96
N ALA A 190 -1.18 -5.37 -6.32
CA ALA A 190 -1.68 -6.73 -6.12
C ALA A 190 -1.85 -7.07 -4.62
N MET A 191 -0.89 -6.69 -3.77
CA MET A 191 -0.97 -6.87 -2.32
C MET A 191 -2.15 -6.12 -1.72
N TYR A 192 -2.32 -4.85 -2.09
CA TYR A 192 -3.42 -4.01 -1.63
C TYR A 192 -4.78 -4.52 -2.12
N ALA A 193 -4.85 -5.04 -3.36
CA ALA A 193 -6.07 -5.64 -3.89
C ALA A 193 -6.45 -6.90 -3.12
N HIS A 194 -5.47 -7.72 -2.76
CA HIS A 194 -5.69 -8.91 -1.96
C HIS A 194 -6.17 -8.56 -0.54
N GLU A 195 -5.59 -7.53 0.07
CA GLU A 195 -6.03 -7.00 1.36
C GLU A 195 -7.44 -6.40 1.31
N LEU A 196 -7.77 -5.64 0.26
CA LEU A 196 -9.12 -5.10 0.08
C LEU A 196 -10.15 -6.21 0.00
N ASN A 197 -9.89 -7.25 -0.81
CA ASN A 197 -10.84 -8.35 -0.98
C ASN A 197 -11.21 -8.98 0.38
N VAL A 198 -10.23 -9.16 1.25
CA VAL A 198 -10.48 -9.71 2.59
C VAL A 198 -11.27 -8.73 3.46
N LYS A 199 -10.90 -7.45 3.45
CA LYS A 199 -11.67 -6.41 4.16
C LYS A 199 -13.13 -6.37 3.70
N GLN A 200 -13.39 -6.54 2.41
CA GLN A 200 -14.76 -6.61 1.88
C GLN A 200 -15.51 -7.85 2.38
N THR A 201 -14.87 -9.02 2.43
CA THR A 201 -15.51 -10.24 2.97
C THR A 201 -15.82 -10.16 4.46
N GLN A 202 -15.08 -9.32 5.20
CA GLN A 202 -15.26 -9.14 6.64
C GLN A 202 -16.39 -8.14 6.97
N ILE A 203 -16.77 -7.27 6.02
CA ILE A 203 -17.91 -6.37 6.18
C ILE A 203 -19.19 -7.08 5.71
N HIS A 204 -19.81 -7.81 6.63
CA HIS A 204 -21.13 -8.42 6.43
C HIS A 204 -22.14 -7.84 7.44
N PRO A 205 -23.41 -7.62 7.09
CA PRO A 205 -24.43 -7.03 7.99
C PRO A 205 -24.60 -7.73 9.35
N SER A 206 -24.07 -8.94 9.53
CA SER A 206 -24.09 -9.69 10.78
C SER A 206 -22.80 -9.55 11.60
N MET A 207 -22.02 -8.45 11.46
CA MET A 207 -20.66 -8.17 12.02
C MET A 207 -20.42 -8.50 13.52
N THR A 208 -20.62 -9.74 13.91
CA THR A 208 -20.58 -10.23 15.30
C THR A 208 -19.17 -10.71 15.66
N SER A 209 -18.32 -10.94 14.66
CA SER A 209 -16.93 -11.38 14.79
C SER A 209 -16.00 -10.53 13.94
N LEU A 210 -16.12 -9.20 14.03
CA LEU A 210 -15.07 -8.29 13.57
C LEU A 210 -13.80 -8.57 14.38
N ASP A 211 -13.07 -9.54 13.85
CA ASP A 211 -11.97 -10.22 14.47
C ASP A 211 -10.76 -9.30 14.57
N ARG A 212 -9.85 -9.62 15.50
CA ARG A 212 -8.57 -8.94 15.69
C ARG A 212 -7.73 -8.84 14.41
N SER A 213 -8.09 -9.61 13.38
CA SER A 213 -7.42 -9.66 12.09
C SER A 213 -7.58 -8.40 11.23
N TRP A 214 -8.61 -7.57 11.42
CA TRP A 214 -8.80 -6.37 10.58
C TRP A 214 -7.58 -5.44 10.60
N GLY A 215 -6.99 -5.24 11.79
CA GLY A 215 -5.88 -4.33 12.02
C GLY A 215 -4.51 -4.83 11.54
N LEU A 216 -4.37 -6.11 11.20
CA LEU A 216 -3.05 -6.75 11.03
C LEU A 216 -2.42 -6.60 9.64
N GLN A 217 -3.17 -6.19 8.61
CA GLN A 217 -2.68 -5.99 7.23
C GLN A 217 -1.70 -7.06 6.72
N LYS A 218 -1.99 -8.34 6.99
CA LYS A 218 -1.03 -9.45 6.82
C LYS A 218 -0.56 -9.69 5.39
N ARG A 219 -1.24 -9.11 4.40
CA ARG A 219 -0.98 -9.30 2.96
C ARG A 219 -0.14 -8.19 2.36
N ILE A 220 0.16 -7.16 3.16
CA ILE A 220 0.98 -6.03 2.73
C ILE A 220 2.41 -6.29 3.16
N ASP A 221 3.32 -6.32 2.18
CA ASP A 221 4.75 -6.38 2.42
C ASP A 221 5.30 -4.97 2.63
N PHE A 222 5.32 -4.53 3.88
CA PHE A 222 5.88 -3.24 4.25
C PHE A 222 7.40 -3.15 4.01
N ALA A 223 8.11 -4.27 3.87
CA ALA A 223 9.54 -4.22 3.53
C ALA A 223 9.74 -3.74 2.09
N LEU A 224 8.88 -4.18 1.16
CA LEU A 224 8.88 -3.69 -0.22
C LEU A 224 8.53 -2.19 -0.29
N GLU A 225 7.52 -1.73 0.44
CA GLU A 225 7.20 -0.30 0.53
C GLU A 225 8.40 0.53 1.04
N GLN A 226 9.03 0.05 2.10
CA GLN A 226 10.20 0.70 2.68
C GLN A 226 11.38 0.73 1.69
N GLU A 227 11.61 -0.34 0.94
CA GLU A 227 12.64 -0.37 -0.12
C GLU A 227 12.38 0.72 -1.17
N ILE A 228 11.14 0.84 -1.66
CA ILE A 228 10.76 1.86 -2.64
C ILE A 228 11.03 3.27 -2.09
N ILE A 229 10.64 3.53 -0.84
CA ILE A 229 10.88 4.81 -0.17
C ILE A 229 12.38 5.11 -0.07
N GLU A 230 13.21 4.12 0.25
CA GLU A 230 14.66 4.26 0.33
C GLU A 230 15.29 4.54 -1.04
N ARG A 231 14.79 3.91 -2.10
CA ARG A 231 15.20 4.20 -3.48
C ARG A 231 14.85 5.63 -3.88
N ILE A 232 13.63 6.09 -3.58
CA ILE A 232 13.22 7.49 -3.81
C ILE A 232 14.13 8.46 -3.07
N LYS A 233 14.45 8.18 -1.79
CA LYS A 233 15.33 9.03 -0.97
C LYS A 233 16.75 9.07 -1.54
N THR A 234 17.29 7.93 -1.94
CA THR A 234 18.63 7.81 -2.52
C THR A 234 18.74 8.59 -3.81
N TYR A 235 17.77 8.43 -4.72
CA TYR A 235 17.72 9.20 -5.97
C TYR A 235 17.69 10.72 -5.71
N ARG A 236 16.85 11.19 -4.77
CA ARG A 236 16.78 12.62 -4.43
C ARG A 236 18.13 13.17 -3.97
N ARG A 237 18.83 12.45 -3.10
CA ARG A 237 20.16 12.87 -2.61
C ARG A 237 21.18 12.93 -3.74
N VAL A 238 21.21 11.92 -4.60
CA VAL A 238 22.15 11.86 -5.74
C VAL A 238 21.89 13.00 -6.72
N ARG A 239 20.61 13.29 -7.02
CA ARG A 239 20.22 14.40 -7.89
C ARG A 239 20.57 15.77 -7.29
N GLU A 240 20.39 15.95 -5.98
CA GLU A 240 20.77 17.18 -5.28
C GLU A 240 22.28 17.41 -5.34
N LEU A 241 23.09 16.36 -5.10
CA LEU A 241 24.54 16.45 -5.21
C LEU A 241 25.00 16.77 -6.63
N ALA A 242 24.41 16.12 -7.64
CA ALA A 242 24.71 16.39 -9.05
C ALA A 242 24.36 17.83 -9.47
N SER A 243 23.33 18.44 -8.86
CA SER A 243 22.94 19.82 -9.16
C SER A 243 23.87 20.89 -8.57
N ARG A 244 24.78 20.51 -7.67
CA ARG A 244 25.73 21.42 -7.00
C ARG A 244 27.11 21.44 -7.68
N VAL A 245 27.33 20.56 -8.66
CA VAL A 245 28.56 20.45 -9.47
C VAL A 245 28.34 21.19 -10.78
#